data_AF-A0A1V3XV06-F1
#
_entry.id   AF-A0A1V3XV06-F1
#
_cell.length_a   1.000
_cell.length_b   1.000
_cell.length_c   1.000
_cell.angle_alpha   90.00
_cell.angle_beta   90.00
_cell.angle_gamma   90.00
#
_symmetry.space_group_name_H-M   'P 1'
#
loop_
_entity.id
_entity.type
_entity.pdbx_description
1 polymer ?
#
loop_
_entity_poly.entity_id
_entity_poly.type
_entity_poly.pdbx_seq_one_letter_code
_entity_poly.pdbx_strand_id
1 'polypeptide(L)'
;MRDVGFDYYWTDEHCPNLTARGFEADMGPRGGRYTAVTAFEVMEHLADPVAFVAELLESTGTDTIIFTTELFAGEPPAPEAWWYYTFATGQHITFYQRSTLEFIGKRFGMHFYSSGVLHIWTRKKLNPSVLRALTWLPVASFLYVLPRVVLGSRTWADHESLIRADAP
;
A
#
# COMPACT_ATOMS: atom_id res chain seq x y z
N MET A 1 11.36 -1.39 -5.01
CA MET A 1 10.88 -2.77 -4.75
C MET A 1 11.36 -3.78 -5.80
N ARG A 2 11.41 -3.42 -7.10
CA ARG A 2 11.95 -4.31 -8.14
C ARG A 2 13.46 -4.52 -8.04
N ASP A 3 14.18 -3.51 -7.56
CA ASP A 3 15.60 -3.54 -7.20
C ASP A 3 15.95 -4.61 -6.16
N VAL A 4 15.00 -4.95 -5.28
CA VAL A 4 15.10 -6.06 -4.31
C VAL A 4 14.36 -7.33 -4.74
N GLY A 5 13.89 -7.38 -5.98
CA GLY A 5 13.43 -8.60 -6.64
C GLY A 5 11.93 -8.83 -6.69
N PHE A 6 11.13 -7.99 -6.05
CA PHE A 6 9.67 -8.12 -6.16
C PHE A 6 9.20 -7.77 -7.56
N ASP A 7 8.23 -8.53 -8.06
CA ASP A 7 7.49 -8.19 -9.28
C ASP A 7 6.46 -7.09 -8.97
N TYR A 8 6.95 -5.86 -8.92
CA TYR A 8 6.20 -4.72 -8.45
C TYR A 8 5.83 -3.80 -9.60
N TYR A 9 4.61 -3.29 -9.57
CA TYR A 9 4.06 -2.37 -10.55
C TYR A 9 3.45 -1.19 -9.80
N TRP A 10 3.24 -0.07 -10.51
CA TRP A 10 2.70 1.13 -9.90
C TRP A 10 1.56 1.71 -10.75
N THR A 11 0.72 2.53 -10.13
CA THR A 11 -0.30 3.32 -10.81
C THR A 11 -0.58 4.56 -9.98
N ASP A 12 -0.94 5.65 -10.64
CA ASP A 12 -1.34 6.93 -10.06
C ASP A 12 -2.36 7.57 -11.00
N GLU A 13 -3.55 7.89 -10.47
CA GLU A 13 -4.64 8.46 -11.26
C GLU A 13 -4.37 9.90 -11.70
N HIS A 14 -3.56 10.63 -10.93
CA HIS A 14 -3.37 12.06 -11.08
C HIS A 14 -2.03 12.42 -11.74
N CYS A 15 -1.08 11.49 -11.79
CA CYS A 15 0.25 11.73 -12.33
C CYS A 15 0.61 10.74 -13.46
N PRO A 16 1.03 11.23 -14.64
CA PRO A 16 1.56 10.36 -15.68
C PRO A 16 2.88 9.71 -15.24
N ASN A 17 3.16 8.50 -15.73
CA ASN A 17 4.41 7.83 -15.45
C ASN A 17 5.60 8.44 -16.20
N LEU A 18 6.40 9.23 -15.49
CA LEU A 18 7.61 9.83 -16.07
C LEU A 18 8.88 9.02 -15.78
N THR A 19 8.90 8.24 -14.70
CA THR A 19 10.14 7.69 -14.13
C THR A 19 10.24 6.17 -14.19
N ALA A 20 9.12 5.44 -14.13
CA ALA A 20 9.07 3.99 -14.09
C ALA A 20 8.31 3.41 -15.30
N ARG A 21 8.44 4.04 -16.48
CA ARG A 21 7.71 3.68 -17.71
C ARG A 21 7.86 2.19 -18.03
N GLY A 22 6.78 1.55 -18.44
CA GLY A 22 6.73 0.12 -18.73
C GLY A 22 6.46 -0.78 -17.51
N PHE A 23 6.30 -0.19 -16.32
CA PHE A 23 5.96 -0.90 -15.09
C PHE A 23 4.64 -0.42 -14.47
N GLU A 24 3.75 0.11 -15.30
CA GLU A 24 2.36 0.41 -14.94
C GLU A 24 1.61 -0.88 -14.58
N ALA A 25 0.75 -0.81 -13.58
CA ALA A 25 -0.15 -1.90 -13.25
C ALA A 25 -1.21 -2.06 -14.35
N ASP A 26 -1.41 -3.29 -14.82
CA ASP A 26 -2.59 -3.64 -15.62
C ASP A 26 -3.79 -3.78 -14.67
N MET A 27 -4.68 -2.79 -14.70
CA MET A 27 -5.83 -2.63 -13.78
C MET A 27 -7.15 -3.16 -14.37
N GLY A 28 -7.10 -3.99 -15.42
CA GLY A 28 -8.29 -4.53 -16.09
C GLY A 28 -8.68 -5.94 -15.63
N PRO A 29 -9.89 -6.42 -16.00
CA PRO A 29 -10.32 -7.81 -15.75
C PRO A 29 -9.40 -8.88 -16.36
N ARG A 30 -8.52 -8.47 -17.29
CA ARG A 30 -7.53 -9.31 -17.96
C ARG A 30 -6.12 -9.21 -17.34
N GLY A 31 -5.87 -8.24 -16.46
CA GLY A 31 -4.56 -7.91 -15.88
C GLY A 31 -4.03 -8.90 -14.83
N GLY A 32 -4.71 -10.04 -14.67
CA GLY A 32 -4.35 -11.03 -13.66
C GLY A 32 -4.61 -10.53 -12.24
N ARG A 33 -4.17 -11.34 -11.26
CA ARG A 33 -4.43 -11.08 -9.85
C ARG A 33 -3.15 -10.64 -9.14
N TYR A 34 -3.20 -9.50 -8.44
CA TYR A 34 -2.09 -9.03 -7.62
C TYR A 34 -2.07 -9.72 -6.25
N THR A 35 -0.90 -10.16 -5.83
CA THR A 35 -0.71 -10.84 -4.53
C THR A 35 -1.07 -9.93 -3.35
N ALA A 36 -0.65 -8.68 -3.43
CA ALA A 36 -0.98 -7.62 -2.49
C ALA A 36 -0.87 -6.26 -3.20
N VAL A 37 -1.54 -5.25 -2.66
CA VAL A 37 -1.42 -3.85 -3.06
C VAL A 37 -0.85 -3.04 -1.91
N THR A 38 0.03 -2.07 -2.19
CA THR A 38 0.46 -1.06 -1.21
C THR A 38 -0.11 0.31 -1.52
N ALA A 39 -0.67 0.98 -0.52
CA ALA A 39 -1.16 2.35 -0.59
C ALA A 39 -0.58 3.17 0.58
N PHE A 40 0.65 3.66 0.43
CA PHE A 40 1.35 4.41 1.49
C PHE A 40 1.15 5.91 1.30
N GLU A 41 0.71 6.60 2.36
CA GLU A 41 0.32 8.01 2.35
C GLU A 41 -0.73 8.29 1.25
N VAL A 42 -1.83 7.52 1.29
CA VAL A 42 -2.92 7.61 0.30
C VAL A 42 -4.25 7.85 0.99
N MET A 43 -4.54 7.08 2.04
CA MET A 43 -5.87 7.01 2.66
C MET A 43 -6.35 8.35 3.21
N GLU A 44 -5.45 9.17 3.72
CA GLU A 44 -5.68 10.50 4.28
C GLU A 44 -6.06 11.55 3.23
N HIS A 45 -5.82 11.26 1.94
CA HIS A 45 -6.12 12.13 0.81
C HIS A 45 -7.44 11.77 0.10
N LEU A 46 -8.10 10.67 0.51
CA LEU A 46 -9.29 10.15 -0.18
C LEU A 46 -10.57 10.81 0.31
N ALA A 47 -11.35 11.37 -0.61
CA ALA A 47 -12.70 11.88 -0.29
C ALA A 47 -13.71 10.74 -0.03
N ASP A 48 -13.60 9.62 -0.76
CA ASP A 48 -14.41 8.42 -0.54
C ASP A 48 -13.50 7.18 -0.43
N PRO A 49 -13.00 6.86 0.78
CA PRO A 49 -12.11 5.72 0.97
C PRO A 49 -12.80 4.38 0.74
N VAL A 50 -14.13 4.31 0.83
CA VAL A 50 -14.85 3.05 0.64
C VAL A 50 -14.97 2.73 -0.84
N ALA A 51 -15.29 3.72 -1.68
CA ALA A 51 -15.28 3.57 -3.13
C ALA A 51 -13.89 3.19 -3.64
N PHE A 52 -12.84 3.88 -3.16
CA PHE A 52 -11.45 3.57 -3.51
C PHE A 52 -11.10 2.11 -3.20
N VAL A 53 -11.43 1.60 -2.01
CA VAL A 53 -11.14 0.20 -1.64
C VAL A 53 -11.94 -0.78 -2.51
N ALA A 54 -13.19 -0.47 -2.86
CA ALA A 54 -14.00 -1.30 -3.74
C ALA A 54 -13.36 -1.43 -5.13
N GLU A 55 -13.01 -0.29 -5.74
CA GLU A 55 -12.34 -0.24 -7.03
C GLU A 55 -10.99 -0.95 -7.01
N LEU A 56 -10.19 -0.74 -5.96
CA LEU A 56 -8.88 -1.36 -5.81
C LEU A 56 -8.98 -2.89 -5.75
N LEU A 57 -9.98 -3.42 -5.05
CA LEU A 57 -10.22 -4.86 -4.96
C LEU A 57 -10.73 -5.43 -6.29
N GLU A 58 -11.59 -4.71 -6.99
CA GLU A 58 -12.14 -5.13 -8.28
C GLU A 58 -11.08 -5.13 -9.39
N SER A 59 -10.34 -4.02 -9.52
CA SER A 59 -9.34 -3.81 -10.58
C SER A 59 -8.09 -4.67 -10.42
N THR A 60 -7.67 -4.97 -9.19
CA THR A 60 -6.44 -5.76 -8.94
C THR A 60 -6.72 -7.22 -8.58
N GLY A 61 -7.97 -7.57 -8.28
CA GLY A 61 -8.37 -8.89 -7.79
C GLY A 61 -7.71 -9.31 -6.48
N THR A 62 -7.06 -8.38 -5.76
CA THR A 62 -6.26 -8.71 -4.58
C THR A 62 -7.13 -9.13 -3.40
N ASP A 63 -6.53 -9.91 -2.49
CA ASP A 63 -7.10 -10.21 -1.18
C ASP A 63 -6.34 -9.53 -0.05
N THR A 64 -5.36 -8.66 -0.36
CA THR A 64 -4.48 -8.05 0.64
C THR A 64 -4.08 -6.64 0.25
N ILE A 65 -4.42 -5.67 1.09
CA ILE A 65 -4.05 -4.27 0.95
C ILE A 65 -3.20 -3.91 2.18
N ILE A 66 -2.02 -3.36 1.94
CA ILE A 66 -1.09 -2.87 2.95
C ILE A 66 -1.03 -1.35 2.77
N PHE A 67 -1.26 -0.58 3.83
CA PHE A 67 -1.37 0.86 3.68
C PHE A 67 -0.86 1.59 4.91
N THR A 68 -0.56 2.87 4.76
CA THR A 68 -0.23 3.74 5.90
C THR A 68 -1.25 4.84 6.05
N THR A 69 -1.50 5.21 7.29
CA THR A 69 -2.17 6.45 7.70
C THR A 69 -2.05 6.59 9.22
N GLU A 70 -2.08 7.82 9.74
CA GLU A 70 -2.14 8.05 11.19
C GLU A 70 -3.55 7.84 11.74
N LEU A 71 -3.60 7.27 12.94
CA LEU A 71 -4.86 7.03 13.66
C LEU A 71 -4.97 7.92 14.88
N PHE A 72 -6.18 8.38 15.17
CA PHE A 72 -6.51 8.97 16.45
C PHE A 72 -7.36 8.03 17.31
N ALA A 73 -7.44 8.32 18.61
CA ALA A 73 -8.23 7.54 19.57
C ALA A 73 -9.08 8.48 20.43
N GLY A 74 -10.30 8.04 20.76
CA GLY A 74 -11.27 8.86 21.50
C GLY A 74 -11.84 9.98 20.64
N GLU A 75 -12.10 11.13 21.22
CA GLU A 75 -12.60 12.29 20.48
C GLU A 75 -11.57 12.76 19.44
N PRO A 76 -12.02 13.34 18.30
CA PRO A 76 -11.13 13.99 17.36
C PRO A 76 -10.20 14.97 18.07
N PRO A 77 -8.87 14.91 17.85
CA PRO A 77 -7.94 15.85 18.44
C PRO A 77 -8.31 17.30 18.11
N ALA A 78 -7.96 18.24 19.01
CA ALA A 78 -8.10 19.66 18.68
C ALA A 78 -7.23 20.01 17.47
N PRO A 79 -7.63 20.98 16.62
CA PRO A 79 -6.91 21.35 15.41
C PRO A 79 -5.40 21.61 15.60
N GLU A 80 -5.02 22.21 16.72
CA GLU A 80 -3.63 22.57 17.05
C GLU A 80 -2.86 21.43 17.76
N ALA A 81 -3.56 20.38 18.19
CA ALA A 81 -3.01 19.29 19.00
C ALA A 81 -2.54 18.10 18.17
N TRP A 82 -2.90 18.01 16.89
CA TRP A 82 -2.54 16.90 16.03
C TRP A 82 -1.95 17.39 14.70
N TRP A 83 -0.64 17.21 14.57
CA TRP A 83 0.16 17.62 13.41
C TRP A 83 -0.37 17.04 12.09
N TYR A 84 -1.01 15.87 12.16
CA TYR A 84 -1.49 15.14 11.00
C TYR A 84 -2.65 15.84 10.28
N TYR A 85 -3.31 16.82 10.88
CA TYR A 85 -4.29 17.64 10.17
C TYR A 85 -3.68 18.48 9.05
N THR A 86 -2.40 18.83 9.16
CA THR A 86 -1.65 19.56 8.12
C THR A 86 -2.36 20.80 7.53
N PHE A 87 -3.12 21.56 8.33
CA PHE A 87 -3.93 22.69 7.84
C PHE A 87 -3.20 23.73 7.00
N ALA A 88 -1.88 23.90 7.22
CA ALA A 88 -1.06 24.81 6.43
C ALA A 88 -0.93 24.40 4.95
N THR A 89 -0.91 23.09 4.67
CA THR A 89 -0.82 22.55 3.30
C THR A 89 -2.16 22.06 2.79
N GLY A 90 -3.10 21.74 3.70
CA GLY A 90 -4.41 21.18 3.36
C GLY A 90 -4.32 19.82 2.67
N GLN A 91 -3.21 19.10 2.87
CA GLN A 91 -2.98 17.84 2.17
C GLN A 91 -3.87 16.71 2.70
N HIS A 92 -4.14 16.66 4.01
CA HIS A 92 -4.93 15.58 4.60
C HIS A 92 -6.38 16.02 4.78
N ILE A 93 -7.31 15.25 4.22
CA ILE A 93 -8.75 15.57 4.21
C ILE A 93 -9.61 14.52 4.93
N THR A 94 -9.06 13.33 5.17
CA THR A 94 -9.77 12.22 5.82
C THR A 94 -8.95 11.61 6.93
N PHE A 95 -9.58 11.33 8.07
CA PHE A 95 -8.92 10.89 9.30
C PHE A 95 -9.63 9.69 9.89
N TYR A 96 -8.84 8.75 10.43
CA TYR A 96 -9.36 7.45 10.80
C TYR A 96 -9.12 7.13 12.27
N GLN A 97 -10.13 6.52 12.88
CA GLN A 97 -9.92 5.70 14.07
C GLN A 97 -9.69 4.26 13.63
N ARG A 98 -9.13 3.46 14.54
CA ARG A 98 -9.03 2.00 14.36
C ARG A 98 -10.37 1.36 13.99
N SER A 99 -11.44 1.73 14.70
CA SER A 99 -12.80 1.25 14.49
C SER A 99 -13.32 1.54 13.07
N THR A 100 -12.99 2.72 12.52
CA THR A 100 -13.34 3.11 11.15
C THR A 100 -12.69 2.16 10.14
N LEU A 101 -11.38 1.92 10.26
CA LEU A 101 -10.68 1.01 9.35
C LEU A 101 -11.13 -0.45 9.51
N GLU A 102 -11.43 -0.89 10.73
CA GLU A 102 -12.04 -2.20 10.98
C GLU A 102 -13.41 -2.32 10.32
N PHE A 103 -14.22 -1.27 10.37
CA PHE A 103 -15.55 -1.22 9.75
C PHE A 103 -15.47 -1.29 8.22
N ILE A 104 -14.58 -0.51 7.60
CA ILE A 104 -14.34 -0.56 6.16
C ILE A 104 -13.88 -1.96 5.74
N GLY A 105 -12.89 -2.54 6.43
CA GLY A 105 -12.39 -3.89 6.13
C GLY A 105 -13.49 -4.95 6.21
N LYS A 106 -14.36 -4.88 7.24
CA LYS A 106 -15.51 -5.80 7.39
C LYS A 106 -16.47 -5.73 6.21
N ARG A 107 -16.72 -4.56 5.64
CA ARG A 107 -17.60 -4.38 4.45
C ARG A 107 -17.14 -5.22 3.26
N PHE A 108 -15.83 -5.48 3.14
CA PHE A 108 -15.23 -6.27 2.06
C PHE A 108 -14.80 -7.69 2.48
N GLY A 109 -15.22 -8.13 3.68
CA GLY A 109 -14.88 -9.46 4.22
C GLY A 109 -13.40 -9.62 4.60
N MET A 110 -12.72 -8.52 4.94
CA MET A 110 -11.29 -8.51 5.26
C MET A 110 -11.06 -8.38 6.77
N HIS A 111 -10.04 -9.08 7.27
CA HIS A 111 -9.48 -8.86 8.60
C HIS A 111 -8.61 -7.62 8.59
N PHE A 112 -8.66 -6.83 9.67
CA PHE A 112 -7.82 -5.66 9.85
C PHE A 112 -6.73 -5.91 10.89
N TYR A 113 -5.51 -5.52 10.54
CA TYR A 113 -4.34 -5.56 11.42
C TYR A 113 -3.63 -4.22 11.36
N SER A 114 -3.07 -3.78 12.49
CA SER A 114 -2.44 -2.46 12.61
C SER A 114 -1.26 -2.50 13.57
N SER A 115 -0.17 -1.83 13.19
CA SER A 115 1.08 -1.72 13.92
C SER A 115 1.71 -0.33 13.68
N GLY A 116 1.44 0.61 14.58
CA GLY A 116 1.82 2.02 14.37
C GLY A 116 1.03 2.61 13.20
N VAL A 117 1.72 3.26 12.27
CA VAL A 117 1.13 3.83 11.04
C VAL A 117 0.86 2.79 9.95
N LEU A 118 1.41 1.58 10.07
CA LEU A 118 1.25 0.51 9.07
C LEU A 118 0.02 -0.34 9.38
N HIS A 119 -0.83 -0.51 8.37
CA HIS A 119 -2.08 -1.24 8.45
C HIS A 119 -2.20 -2.25 7.32
N ILE A 120 -2.95 -3.33 7.58
CA ILE A 120 -3.20 -4.39 6.62
C ILE A 120 -4.68 -4.77 6.67
N TRP A 121 -5.34 -4.69 5.52
CA TRP A 121 -6.56 -5.44 5.26
C TRP A 121 -6.21 -6.71 4.50
N THR A 122 -6.65 -7.87 4.99
CA THR A 122 -6.47 -9.12 4.26
C THR A 122 -7.59 -10.12 4.52
N ARG A 123 -7.97 -10.90 3.51
CA ARG A 123 -8.89 -12.05 3.69
C ARG A 123 -8.20 -13.23 4.39
N LYS A 124 -6.86 -13.21 4.50
CA LYS A 124 -6.08 -14.22 5.22
C LYS A 124 -6.09 -13.95 6.72
N LYS A 125 -6.10 -15.01 7.52
CA LYS A 125 -5.86 -14.90 8.96
C LYS A 125 -4.37 -14.82 9.23
N LEU A 126 -3.91 -13.67 9.72
CA LEU A 126 -2.53 -13.46 10.18
C LEU A 126 -2.43 -13.70 11.69
N ASN A 127 -1.27 -14.18 12.14
CA ASN A 127 -0.94 -14.24 13.56
C ASN A 127 -0.48 -12.85 14.04
N PRO A 128 -1.20 -12.19 14.97
CA PRO A 128 -0.87 -10.83 15.40
C PRO A 128 0.52 -10.70 16.03
N SER A 129 1.00 -11.73 16.72
CA SER A 129 2.32 -11.73 17.35
C SER A 129 3.44 -11.80 16.32
N VAL A 130 3.26 -12.62 15.28
CA VAL A 130 4.20 -12.70 14.15
C VAL A 130 4.22 -11.38 13.40
N LEU A 131 3.05 -10.82 13.11
CA LEU A 131 2.96 -9.53 12.43
C LEU A 131 3.70 -8.45 13.20
N ARG A 132 3.46 -8.32 14.51
CA ARG A 132 4.14 -7.35 15.37
C ARG A 132 5.67 -7.54 15.38
N ALA A 133 6.15 -8.77 15.36
CA ALA A 133 7.58 -9.05 15.28
C ALA A 133 8.16 -8.64 13.92
N LEU A 134 7.46 -8.94 12.82
CA LEU A 134 7.90 -8.60 11.46
C LEU A 134 7.83 -7.11 11.15
N THR A 135 6.94 -6.36 11.81
CA THR A 135 6.82 -4.90 11.65
C THR A 135 7.74 -4.12 12.60
N TRP A 136 8.47 -4.80 13.48
CA TRP A 136 9.46 -4.13 14.33
C TRP A 136 10.73 -3.81 13.54
N LEU A 137 11.12 -2.53 13.50
CA LEU A 137 12.15 -1.99 12.60
C LEU A 137 13.49 -2.78 12.58
N PRO A 138 14.06 -3.21 13.72
CA PRO A 138 15.29 -4.00 13.71
C PRO A 138 15.14 -5.35 13.01
N VAL A 139 14.02 -6.05 13.24
CA VAL A 139 13.71 -7.32 12.59
C VAL A 139 13.43 -7.10 11.12
N ALA A 140 12.61 -6.10 10.76
CA ALA A 140 12.32 -5.77 9.38
C ALA A 140 13.59 -5.45 8.57
N SER A 141 14.50 -4.66 9.16
CA SER A 141 15.78 -4.28 8.53
C SER A 141 16.69 -5.48 8.31
N PHE A 142 16.74 -6.40 9.29
CA PHE A 142 17.50 -7.64 9.14
C PHE A 142 16.91 -8.55 8.04
N LEU A 143 15.59 -8.70 8.01
CA LEU A 143 14.90 -9.54 7.04
C LEU A 143 14.89 -8.96 5.63
N TYR A 144 15.07 -7.64 5.46
CA TYR A 144 15.11 -6.98 4.15
C TYR A 144 16.19 -7.52 3.21
N VAL A 145 17.28 -8.09 3.76
CA VAL A 145 18.34 -8.71 2.94
C VAL A 145 17.84 -9.99 2.26
N LEU A 146 16.88 -10.70 2.85
CA LEU A 146 16.43 -12.00 2.36
C LEU A 146 15.75 -11.92 0.97
N PRO A 147 14.73 -11.06 0.73
CA PRO A 147 14.15 -10.94 -0.60
C PRO A 147 15.19 -10.67 -1.69
N ARG A 148 16.15 -9.78 -1.41
CA ARG A 148 17.19 -9.42 -2.37
C ARG A 148 18.08 -10.61 -2.75
N VAL A 149 18.38 -11.49 -1.79
CA VAL A 149 19.20 -12.70 -2.03
C VAL A 149 18.39 -13.81 -2.70
N VAL A 150 17.15 -14.01 -2.28
CA VAL A 150 16.30 -15.12 -2.75
C VAL A 150 15.67 -14.85 -4.11
N LEU A 151 15.16 -13.63 -4.33
CA LEU A 151 14.48 -13.26 -5.57
C LEU A 151 15.47 -12.74 -6.63
N GLY A 152 16.62 -12.23 -6.19
CA GLY A 152 17.57 -11.52 -7.05
C GLY A 152 17.04 -10.14 -7.47
N SER A 153 17.94 -9.21 -7.77
CA SER A 153 17.53 -7.88 -8.26
C SER A 153 16.96 -7.96 -9.68
N ARG A 154 15.87 -7.24 -9.96
CA ARG A 154 15.32 -7.13 -11.31
C ARG A 154 15.89 -5.96 -12.12
N THR A 155 16.72 -5.11 -11.53
CA THR A 155 17.21 -3.87 -12.16
C THR A 155 17.83 -4.09 -13.55
N TRP A 156 18.69 -5.09 -13.73
CA TRP A 156 19.32 -5.36 -15.03
C TRP A 156 18.33 -5.96 -16.04
N ALA A 157 17.48 -6.88 -15.61
CA ALA A 157 16.45 -7.47 -16.47
C ALA A 157 15.44 -6.42 -16.95
N ASP A 158 15.05 -5.51 -16.05
CA ASP A 158 14.17 -4.37 -16.33
C ASP A 158 14.87 -3.38 -17.29
N HIS A 159 16.17 -3.11 -17.13
CA HIS A 159 16.92 -2.28 -18.08
C HIS A 159 16.96 -2.88 -19.49
N GLU A 160 17.23 -4.18 -19.60
CA GLU A 160 17.25 -4.89 -20.88
C GLU A 160 15.87 -4.92 -21.55
N SER A 161 14.79 -5.08 -20.79
CA SER A 161 13.43 -5.09 -21.35
C SER A 161 13.04 -3.75 -21.94
N LEU A 162 13.41 -2.65 -21.29
CA LEU A 162 13.15 -1.29 -21.78
C LEU A 162 13.92 -0.98 -23.06
N ILE A 163 15.22 -1.32 -23.13
CA ILE A 163 16.01 -1.14 -24.36
C ILE A 163 15.39 -1.90 -25.53
N ARG A 164 14.89 -3.13 -25.30
CA ARG A 164 14.25 -3.93 -26.35
C ARG A 164 12.91 -3.36 -26.79
N ALA A 165 12.13 -2.78 -25.87
CA ALA A 165 10.85 -2.17 -26.18
C ALA A 165 11.01 -0.90 -27.05
N ASP A 166 12.13 -0.19 -26.90
CA ASP A 166 12.47 1.01 -27.66
C ASP A 166 13.24 0.72 -28.97
N ALA A 167 13.55 -0.55 -29.26
CA ALA A 167 14.24 -0.93 -30.49
C ALA A 167 13.29 -0.84 -31.72
N PRO A 168 13.73 -0.24 -32.83
CA PRO A 168 12.90 0.00 -34.02
C PRO A 168 12.52 -1.26 -34.80
#